data_AF-A0A535F9J8-F1
#
_entry.id   AF-A0A535F9J8-F1
#
_cell.length_a   1.000
_cell.length_b   1.000
_cell.length_c   1.000
_cell.angle_alpha   90.00
_cell.angle_beta   90.00
_cell.angle_gamma   90.00
#
_symmetry.space_group_name_H-M   'P 1'
#
loop_
_entity.id
_entity.type
_entity.pdbx_description
1 polymer ?
#
loop_
_entity_poly.entity_id
_entity_poly.type
_entity_poly.pdbx_seq_one_letter_code
_entity_poly.pdbx_strand_id
1 'polypeptide(L)'
;MKEEKRQLQEQIATHIYRRPVSSTPHPAGERRIPGATGMRDTHSGVSTRQRVVTRPDGVQPAAGERYVERRNRMYSSRARAQAYPSVMPRTLSQTGIPASSGQMPAIKRSLPRYQPSPIPVRSGRRHGRRTGFLWKVFGFFALVVMVILGANFALTGAAFRIAQVSVAGTHNPILVQSIQHMGIQGQNIFLIDVTALTARIDLLPIVASADLEKQWPNQLQVIVSERTPVLLWQTKNGTYSVDRHGVVIAPASETIGADSLKTVIDMRNHGNGGKDVAGQTIHPGARVNEAVIAFAMGVFERLPRVVGITDFTLLYDDNTPATLVNGQSNAGEYGSYVVKSKAGWLAYLGGPLDANPLDNRLIELQQILALAQQQQLNLATVDLRFGFRPVYTLKS
;
A
#
# COMPACT_ATOMS: atom_id res chain seq x y z
N MET A 1 -26.33 0.61 54.26
CA MET A 1 -27.21 -0.48 53.77
C MET A 1 -27.27 -0.39 52.25
N LYS A 2 -27.34 -1.52 51.53
CA LYS A 2 -27.19 -1.68 50.07
C LYS A 2 -25.74 -1.61 49.55
N GLU A 3 -25.08 -2.77 49.57
CA GLU A 3 -24.06 -3.09 48.56
C GLU A 3 -24.76 -3.51 47.26
N GLU A 4 -24.31 -3.01 46.11
CA GLU A 4 -24.75 -3.48 44.80
C GLU A 4 -23.75 -4.50 44.26
N LYS A 5 -24.06 -5.80 44.38
CA LYS A 5 -23.21 -6.86 43.83
C LYS A 5 -23.43 -7.04 42.33
N ARG A 6 -22.58 -6.42 41.51
CA ARG A 6 -22.38 -6.88 40.12
C ARG A 6 -21.47 -8.11 40.10
N GLN A 7 -21.97 -9.16 39.46
CA GLN A 7 -21.22 -10.40 39.25
C GLN A 7 -20.30 -10.28 38.06
N LEU A 8 -19.08 -10.79 38.22
CA LEU A 8 -18.25 -11.19 37.10
C LEU A 8 -18.67 -12.59 36.61
N GLN A 9 -18.44 -12.80 35.32
CA GLN A 9 -18.36 -14.12 34.69
C GLN A 9 -17.22 -14.92 35.37
N GLU A 10 -17.05 -16.23 35.15
CA GLU A 10 -16.53 -16.77 33.91
C GLU A 10 -16.50 -18.32 33.93
N GLN A 11 -16.09 -18.86 32.78
CA GLN A 11 -15.34 -20.10 32.55
C GLN A 11 -16.15 -21.29 32.04
N ILE A 12 -15.66 -21.80 30.92
CA ILE A 12 -16.33 -22.70 30.00
C ILE A 12 -15.74 -24.09 30.20
N ALA A 13 -16.56 -25.04 30.65
CA ALA A 13 -16.23 -26.45 30.56
C ALA A 13 -16.75 -26.98 29.22
N THR A 14 -15.84 -27.29 28.30
CA THR A 14 -16.16 -27.91 27.00
C THR A 14 -16.62 -29.34 27.20
N HIS A 15 -17.90 -29.62 26.96
CA HIS A 15 -18.39 -30.98 26.80
C HIS A 15 -19.05 -31.13 25.42
N ILE A 16 -18.43 -31.94 24.56
CA ILE A 16 -18.92 -32.24 23.23
C ILE A 16 -20.08 -33.24 23.37
N TYR A 17 -21.22 -32.98 22.73
CA TYR A 17 -22.26 -33.98 22.53
C TYR A 17 -22.81 -33.93 21.11
N ARG A 18 -23.05 -35.10 20.52
CA ARG A 18 -23.37 -35.28 19.11
C ARG A 18 -24.89 -35.35 18.90
N ARG A 19 -25.36 -34.74 17.81
CA ARG A 19 -26.76 -34.67 17.34
C ARG A 19 -27.46 -36.04 17.33
N PRO A 20 -28.80 -36.06 17.47
CA PRO A 20 -29.61 -36.47 16.31
C PRO A 20 -30.74 -35.49 15.95
N VAL A 21 -31.46 -35.81 14.86
CA VAL A 21 -32.35 -34.92 14.09
C VAL A 21 -33.78 -35.46 14.07
N SER A 22 -34.78 -34.57 14.14
CA SER A 22 -36.18 -34.77 13.71
C SER A 22 -36.81 -33.36 13.51
N SER A 23 -37.19 -32.88 12.32
CA SER A 23 -38.23 -33.31 11.36
C SER A 23 -39.66 -32.80 11.66
N THR A 24 -39.97 -31.60 11.14
CA THR A 24 -41.18 -31.23 10.30
C THR A 24 -42.62 -31.29 10.89
N PRO A 25 -43.67 -30.71 10.25
CA PRO A 25 -43.79 -29.49 9.39
C PRO A 25 -45.08 -28.59 9.60
N HIS A 26 -45.15 -27.43 8.91
CA HIS A 26 -46.36 -26.75 8.33
C HIS A 26 -47.43 -26.02 9.23
N PRO A 27 -48.36 -25.18 8.67
CA PRO A 27 -48.23 -24.13 7.62
C PRO A 27 -49.09 -22.82 7.84
N ALA A 28 -49.16 -21.92 6.82
CA ALA A 28 -50.03 -20.72 6.62
C ALA A 28 -49.81 -19.49 7.57
N GLY A 29 -49.92 -18.20 7.21
CA GLY A 29 -50.13 -17.42 5.96
C GLY A 29 -49.48 -16.00 6.13
N GLU A 30 -49.74 -14.89 5.41
CA GLU A 30 -50.57 -14.56 4.23
C GLU A 30 -50.02 -13.24 3.55
N ARG A 31 -50.85 -12.45 2.83
CA ARG A 31 -50.52 -11.27 1.97
C ARG A 31 -50.00 -10.02 2.76
N ARG A 32 -48.96 -9.27 2.35
CA ARG A 32 -48.69 -8.41 1.15
C ARG A 32 -49.31 -6.98 1.18
N ILE A 33 -48.47 -5.93 1.30
CA ILE A 33 -48.42 -4.68 0.50
C ILE A 33 -47.23 -3.79 1.00
N PRO A 34 -46.59 -2.93 0.15
CA PRO A 34 -45.18 -2.55 0.37
C PRO A 34 -44.91 -1.05 0.67
N GLY A 35 -43.71 -0.77 1.17
CA GLY A 35 -43.09 0.56 1.23
C GLY A 35 -41.57 0.43 1.44
N ALA A 36 -40.76 1.07 0.58
CA ALA A 36 -39.30 1.14 0.68
C ALA A 36 -38.90 2.30 1.63
N THR A 37 -37.66 2.53 2.09
CA THR A 37 -36.31 2.05 1.71
C THR A 37 -35.42 2.09 2.96
N GLY A 38 -34.47 1.15 3.15
CA GLY A 38 -33.60 1.18 4.34
C GLY A 38 -32.50 0.13 4.36
N MET A 39 -31.41 0.40 3.63
CA MET A 39 -30.21 -0.43 3.53
C MET A 39 -29.59 -0.72 4.91
N ARG A 40 -29.26 -1.98 5.23
CA ARG A 40 -28.26 -2.30 6.26
C ARG A 40 -27.64 -3.68 6.09
N ASP A 41 -26.33 -3.70 5.96
CA ASP A 41 -25.52 -4.90 5.79
C ASP A 41 -25.53 -5.80 7.04
N THR A 42 -25.59 -7.11 6.83
CA THR A 42 -25.38 -8.12 7.87
C THR A 42 -24.05 -8.83 7.67
N HIS A 43 -22.98 -8.22 8.19
CA HIS A 43 -21.77 -8.99 8.51
C HIS A 43 -22.05 -9.95 9.66
N SER A 44 -21.54 -11.18 9.54
CA SER A 44 -21.72 -12.27 10.50
C SER A 44 -21.01 -11.98 11.83
N GLY A 45 -21.78 -11.57 12.84
CA GLY A 45 -21.31 -11.39 14.22
C GLY A 45 -22.02 -12.34 15.19
N VAL A 46 -21.31 -13.33 15.72
CA VAL A 46 -21.85 -14.29 16.70
C VAL A 46 -22.14 -13.57 18.03
N SER A 47 -23.42 -13.46 18.40
CA SER A 47 -23.85 -12.77 19.62
C SER A 47 -23.83 -13.70 20.84
N THR A 48 -22.75 -13.65 21.60
CA THR A 48 -22.59 -14.42 22.85
C THR A 48 -23.37 -13.77 24.00
N ARG A 49 -24.57 -14.26 24.30
CA ARG A 49 -25.35 -13.81 25.48
C ARG A 49 -24.84 -14.47 26.77
N GLN A 50 -24.26 -13.67 27.64
CA GLN A 50 -23.78 -14.05 28.98
C GLN A 50 -24.94 -14.22 29.98
N ARG A 51 -25.13 -15.43 30.52
CA ARG A 51 -26.06 -15.67 31.63
C ARG A 51 -25.34 -15.53 32.98
N VAL A 52 -25.79 -14.57 33.77
CA VAL A 52 -25.27 -14.24 35.10
C VAL A 52 -25.98 -15.10 36.16
N VAL A 53 -25.24 -15.80 37.04
CA VAL A 53 -25.80 -16.72 38.05
C VAL A 53 -25.24 -16.41 39.43
N THR A 54 -26.10 -15.84 40.28
CA THR A 54 -25.73 -15.33 41.60
C THR A 54 -25.36 -16.46 42.56
N ARG A 55 -24.08 -16.58 42.92
CA ARG A 55 -23.70 -17.25 44.17
C ARG A 55 -24.05 -16.33 45.34
N PRO A 56 -24.87 -16.75 46.32
CA PRO A 56 -25.01 -16.00 47.56
C PRO A 56 -23.68 -16.01 48.31
N ASP A 57 -23.42 -14.97 49.11
CA ASP A 57 -22.26 -14.98 50.01
C ASP A 57 -22.41 -16.10 51.03
N GLY A 58 -21.25 -16.64 51.44
CA GLY A 58 -21.20 -17.46 52.64
C GLY A 58 -21.63 -16.63 53.82
N VAL A 59 -22.83 -16.89 54.34
CA VAL A 59 -23.28 -16.38 55.63
C VAL A 59 -22.20 -16.71 56.65
N GLN A 60 -21.66 -15.70 57.32
CA GLN A 60 -20.67 -15.95 58.37
C GLN A 60 -21.32 -16.81 59.45
N PRO A 61 -20.73 -17.97 59.79
CA PRO A 61 -21.39 -18.96 60.64
C PRO A 61 -21.72 -18.34 62.00
N ALA A 62 -23.01 -18.34 62.34
CA ALA A 62 -23.49 -17.77 63.59
C ALA A 62 -22.82 -18.48 64.77
N ALA A 63 -22.66 -17.79 65.91
CA ALA A 63 -21.82 -18.25 67.02
C ALA A 63 -22.16 -19.68 67.54
N GLY A 64 -23.39 -20.15 67.33
CA GLY A 64 -23.83 -21.52 67.66
C GLY A 64 -23.19 -22.63 66.81
N GLU A 65 -22.90 -22.41 65.52
CA GLU A 65 -22.35 -23.47 64.64
C GLU A 65 -20.95 -23.90 65.07
N ARG A 66 -20.13 -22.93 65.52
CA ARG A 66 -18.79 -23.18 66.10
C ARG A 66 -18.84 -23.99 67.40
N TYR A 67 -19.97 -24.03 68.11
CA TYR A 67 -20.14 -24.86 69.29
C TYR A 67 -20.43 -26.32 68.91
N VAL A 68 -21.31 -26.55 67.92
CA VAL A 68 -21.62 -27.89 67.39
C VAL A 68 -20.38 -28.55 66.78
N GLU A 69 -19.60 -27.80 66.01
CA GLU A 69 -18.37 -28.30 65.39
C GLU A 69 -17.29 -28.65 66.43
N ARG A 70 -17.16 -27.85 67.49
CA ARG A 70 -16.26 -28.13 68.63
C ARG A 70 -16.72 -29.33 69.45
N ARG A 71 -18.04 -29.49 69.66
CA ARG A 71 -18.66 -30.65 70.31
C ARG A 71 -18.34 -31.92 69.53
N ASN A 72 -18.60 -31.93 68.22
CA ASN A 72 -18.37 -33.09 67.36
C ASN A 72 -16.88 -33.49 67.31
N ARG A 73 -15.95 -32.53 67.38
CA ARG A 73 -14.50 -32.80 67.51
C ARG A 73 -14.10 -33.46 68.84
N MET A 74 -14.82 -33.20 69.94
CA MET A 74 -14.57 -33.91 71.19
C MET A 74 -15.09 -35.36 71.12
N TYR A 75 -16.28 -35.58 70.56
CA TYR A 75 -16.85 -36.93 70.45
C TYR A 75 -16.07 -37.82 69.45
N SER A 76 -15.55 -37.28 68.35
CA SER A 76 -14.76 -38.08 67.38
C SER A 76 -13.41 -38.57 67.92
N SER A 77 -12.90 -37.98 69.01
CA SER A 77 -11.66 -38.45 69.67
C SER A 77 -11.78 -39.82 70.35
N ARG A 78 -13.01 -40.29 70.61
CA ARG A 78 -13.28 -41.58 71.28
C ARG A 78 -13.44 -42.77 70.32
N ALA A 79 -13.55 -42.55 69.01
CA ALA A 79 -13.60 -43.61 68.00
C ALA A 79 -12.19 -44.05 67.57
N ARG A 80 -11.31 -44.38 68.52
CA ARG A 80 -9.96 -44.88 68.23
C ARG A 80 -10.03 -46.39 68.04
N ALA A 81 -9.91 -46.85 66.79
CA ALA A 81 -9.98 -48.27 66.45
C ALA A 81 -9.02 -49.11 67.32
N GLN A 82 -9.51 -50.23 67.84
CA GLN A 82 -8.76 -51.15 68.70
C GLN A 82 -7.55 -51.71 67.92
N ALA A 83 -6.34 -51.29 68.27
CA ALA A 83 -5.13 -51.75 67.59
C ALA A 83 -4.75 -53.15 68.08
N TYR A 84 -4.93 -54.17 67.24
CA TYR A 84 -4.46 -55.52 67.53
C TYR A 84 -2.92 -55.55 67.64
N PRO A 85 -2.35 -56.23 68.66
CA PRO A 85 -0.90 -56.32 68.81
C PRO A 85 -0.31 -57.15 67.66
N SER A 86 0.59 -56.55 66.90
CA SER A 86 1.39 -57.27 65.90
C SER A 86 2.32 -58.23 66.63
N VAL A 87 2.18 -59.53 66.34
CA VAL A 87 3.02 -60.60 66.86
C VAL A 87 4.19 -60.89 65.91
N MET A 88 5.35 -61.24 66.47
CA MET A 88 6.56 -61.60 65.74
C MET A 88 7.12 -62.93 66.29
N PRO A 89 7.84 -63.73 65.49
CA PRO A 89 8.49 -64.94 65.99
C PRO A 89 9.48 -64.60 67.10
N ARG A 90 9.49 -65.40 68.16
CA ARG A 90 10.43 -65.23 69.28
C ARG A 90 11.84 -65.54 68.80
N THR A 91 12.84 -64.78 69.25
CA THR A 91 14.26 -65.05 68.95
C THR A 91 14.96 -65.69 70.16
N LEU A 92 16.02 -66.47 69.89
CA LEU A 92 16.87 -67.05 70.93
C LEU A 92 17.75 -65.95 71.56
N SER A 93 17.75 -65.87 72.89
CA SER A 93 18.27 -64.72 73.66
C SER A 93 19.78 -64.46 73.54
N GLN A 94 20.56 -65.43 73.05
CA GLN A 94 22.01 -65.32 72.89
C GLN A 94 22.49 -65.27 71.44
N THR A 95 21.65 -65.60 70.45
CA THR A 95 22.04 -65.66 69.03
C THR A 95 21.20 -64.79 68.10
N GLY A 96 20.04 -64.30 68.55
CA GLY A 96 19.15 -63.46 67.74
C GLY A 96 18.41 -64.19 66.60
N ILE A 97 18.68 -65.48 66.39
CA ILE A 97 18.03 -66.32 65.38
C ILE A 97 16.56 -66.56 65.80
N PRO A 98 15.58 -66.52 64.88
CA PRO A 98 14.20 -66.87 65.19
C PRO A 98 14.09 -68.33 65.66
N ALA A 99 13.41 -68.55 66.78
CA ALA A 99 13.11 -69.87 67.30
C ALA A 99 12.08 -70.56 66.40
N SER A 100 12.17 -71.89 66.28
CA SER A 100 11.28 -72.71 65.46
C SER A 100 9.82 -72.71 65.95
N SER A 101 9.56 -72.29 67.19
CA SER A 101 8.22 -72.14 67.75
C SER A 101 8.14 -71.00 68.77
N GLY A 102 6.94 -70.40 68.89
CA GLY A 102 6.62 -69.33 69.82
C GLY A 102 6.60 -67.93 69.18
N GLN A 103 5.56 -67.16 69.52
CA GLN A 103 5.39 -65.77 69.11
C GLN A 103 5.47 -64.85 70.33
N MET A 104 5.94 -63.62 70.11
CA MET A 104 5.99 -62.57 71.13
C MET A 104 5.38 -61.26 70.58
N PRO A 105 4.72 -60.44 71.42
CA PRO A 105 4.16 -59.16 71.00
C PRO A 105 5.27 -58.17 70.62
N ALA A 106 5.17 -57.53 69.46
CA ALA A 106 6.16 -56.58 68.98
C ALA A 106 6.11 -55.27 69.78
N ILE A 107 7.09 -55.07 70.67
CA ILE A 107 7.21 -53.84 71.48
C ILE A 107 7.69 -52.69 70.60
N LYS A 108 6.77 -52.01 69.92
CA LYS A 108 7.05 -50.77 69.20
C LYS A 108 7.24 -49.62 70.20
N ARG A 109 8.47 -49.45 70.70
CA ARG A 109 8.89 -48.22 71.39
C ARG A 109 8.83 -47.04 70.41
N SER A 110 7.75 -46.27 70.47
CA SER A 110 7.65 -45.00 69.75
C SER A 110 8.64 -44.00 70.33
N LEU A 111 9.71 -43.71 69.59
CA LEU A 111 10.63 -42.62 69.92
C LEU A 111 9.84 -41.29 70.01
N PRO A 112 10.16 -40.40 70.97
CA PRO A 112 9.39 -39.19 71.18
C PRO A 112 9.39 -38.31 69.93
N ARG A 113 8.18 -37.94 69.48
CA ARG A 113 7.98 -37.08 68.31
C ARG A 113 8.50 -35.68 68.64
N TYR A 114 9.60 -35.29 68.00
CA TYR A 114 10.21 -33.96 68.11
C TYR A 114 9.16 -32.86 67.90
N GLN A 115 8.79 -32.16 68.98
CA GLN A 115 7.95 -30.98 68.93
C GLN A 115 8.89 -29.77 68.80
N PRO A 116 8.95 -29.08 67.64
CA PRO A 116 9.72 -27.85 67.54
C PRO A 116 9.07 -26.79 68.43
N SER A 117 9.77 -26.40 69.50
CA SER A 117 9.37 -25.27 70.33
C SER A 117 9.42 -23.97 69.51
N PRO A 118 8.49 -23.02 69.73
CA PRO A 118 8.46 -21.76 68.99
C PRO A 118 9.49 -20.77 69.56
N ILE A 119 10.78 -21.17 69.57
CA ILE A 119 11.88 -20.23 69.75
C ILE A 119 12.00 -19.48 68.42
N PRO A 120 11.73 -18.17 68.35
CA PRO A 120 11.93 -17.41 67.13
C PRO A 120 13.42 -17.29 66.87
N VAL A 121 13.96 -18.23 66.07
CA VAL A 121 15.25 -18.04 65.41
C VAL A 121 15.21 -16.68 64.73
N ARG A 122 16.16 -15.80 65.12
CA ARG A 122 16.27 -14.43 64.63
C ARG A 122 16.64 -14.46 63.15
N SER A 123 15.63 -14.68 62.30
CA SER A 123 15.76 -14.81 60.85
C SER A 123 16.09 -13.46 60.23
N GLY A 124 17.34 -13.06 60.41
CA GLY A 124 17.92 -11.91 59.74
C GLY A 124 17.71 -12.03 58.24
N ARG A 125 17.17 -10.98 57.64
CA ARG A 125 17.02 -10.81 56.18
C ARG A 125 15.97 -11.71 55.50
N ARG A 126 14.71 -11.60 55.94
CA ARG A 126 13.59 -11.61 54.97
C ARG A 126 13.60 -10.34 54.11
N HIS A 127 14.55 -10.22 53.20
CA HIS A 127 14.53 -9.23 52.09
C HIS A 127 15.38 -9.77 50.94
N GLY A 128 14.80 -9.88 49.73
CA GLY A 128 15.53 -10.41 48.57
C GLY A 128 14.74 -10.72 47.29
N ARG A 129 13.39 -10.81 47.33
CA ARG A 129 12.58 -11.02 46.11
C ARG A 129 11.98 -9.74 45.50
N ARG A 130 11.91 -8.63 46.25
CA ARG A 130 11.45 -7.33 45.72
C ARG A 130 12.56 -6.52 45.03
N THR A 131 13.81 -6.67 45.45
CA THR A 131 14.99 -6.04 44.82
C THR A 131 15.16 -6.47 43.37
N GLY A 132 14.98 -7.76 43.04
CA GLY A 132 15.07 -8.25 41.66
C GLY A 132 13.99 -7.70 40.72
N PHE A 133 12.81 -7.30 41.24
CA PHE A 133 11.78 -6.63 40.43
C PHE A 133 12.14 -5.15 40.23
N LEU A 134 12.55 -4.45 41.29
CA LEU A 134 12.98 -3.05 41.20
C LEU A 134 14.17 -2.87 40.24
N TRP A 135 15.19 -3.73 40.32
CA TRP A 135 16.33 -3.69 39.39
C TRP A 135 15.92 -3.96 37.92
N LYS A 136 14.90 -4.78 37.67
CA LYS A 136 14.34 -4.95 36.33
C LYS A 136 13.60 -3.71 35.84
N VAL A 137 12.84 -3.05 36.71
CA VAL A 137 12.14 -1.78 36.38
C VAL A 137 13.14 -0.65 36.15
N PHE A 138 14.16 -0.50 37.00
CA PHE A 138 15.25 0.46 36.79
C PHE A 138 16.05 0.15 35.53
N GLY A 139 16.35 -1.11 35.25
CA GLY A 139 17.01 -1.52 34.00
C GLY A 139 16.18 -1.20 32.75
N PHE A 140 14.86 -1.43 32.80
CA PHE A 140 13.95 -1.04 31.72
C PHE A 140 13.87 0.49 31.54
N PHE A 141 13.77 1.25 32.64
CA PHE A 141 13.76 2.71 32.57
C PHE A 141 15.09 3.27 32.03
N ALA A 142 16.23 2.72 32.47
CA ALA A 142 17.55 3.08 31.96
C ALA A 142 17.69 2.75 30.46
N LEU A 143 17.16 1.60 30.00
CA LEU A 143 17.08 1.25 28.58
C LEU A 143 16.27 2.29 27.80
N VAL A 144 15.07 2.64 28.27
CA VAL A 144 14.20 3.65 27.62
C VAL A 144 14.89 5.01 27.55
N VAL A 145 15.51 5.46 28.65
CA VAL A 145 16.28 6.72 28.68
C VAL A 145 17.47 6.67 27.71
N MET A 146 18.18 5.54 27.62
CA MET A 146 19.30 5.36 26.68
C MET A 146 18.82 5.38 25.22
N VAL A 147 17.68 4.76 24.91
CA VAL A 147 17.03 4.84 23.59
C VAL A 147 16.60 6.27 23.26
N ILE A 148 16.04 7.02 24.21
CA ILE A 148 15.64 8.43 24.00
C ILE A 148 16.88 9.31 23.76
N LEU A 149 17.95 9.14 24.55
CA LEU A 149 19.22 9.85 24.36
C LEU A 149 19.87 9.51 23.02
N GLY A 150 19.89 8.22 22.64
CA GLY A 150 20.40 7.75 21.35
C GLY A 150 19.61 8.30 20.16
N ALA A 151 18.27 8.30 20.25
CA ALA A 151 17.40 8.90 19.25
C ALA A 151 17.59 10.42 19.18
N ASN A 152 17.68 11.12 20.31
CA ASN A 152 17.93 12.56 20.35
C ASN A 152 19.29 12.91 19.72
N PHE A 153 20.33 12.13 20.00
CA PHE A 153 21.66 12.26 19.38
C PHE A 153 21.61 11.99 17.87
N ALA A 154 20.90 10.95 17.43
CA ALA A 154 20.71 10.67 16.00
C ALA A 154 19.92 11.78 15.26
N LEU A 155 18.96 12.40 15.93
CA LEU A 155 18.10 13.46 15.38
C LEU A 155 18.75 14.85 15.40
N THR A 156 19.65 15.13 16.35
CA THR A 156 20.30 16.46 16.49
C THR A 156 21.76 16.49 16.02
N GLY A 157 22.43 15.34 15.99
CA GLY A 157 23.86 15.21 15.69
C GLY A 157 24.23 15.65 14.28
N ALA A 158 25.27 16.47 14.16
CA ALA A 158 25.79 16.95 12.88
C ALA A 158 26.23 15.81 11.94
N ALA A 159 26.67 14.66 12.50
CA ALA A 159 27.10 13.49 11.74
C ALA A 159 25.98 12.79 10.95
N PHE A 160 24.71 13.12 11.19
CA PHE A 160 23.54 12.61 10.44
C PHE A 160 22.87 13.66 9.57
N ARG A 161 23.48 14.85 9.44
CA ARG A 161 23.04 15.88 8.49
C ARG A 161 23.64 15.60 7.12
N ILE A 162 22.82 15.67 6.09
CA ILE A 162 23.23 15.37 4.71
C ILE A 162 24.28 16.40 4.28
N ALA A 163 25.51 15.94 4.11
CA ALA A 163 26.65 16.76 3.72
C ALA A 163 26.93 16.67 2.22
N GLN A 164 26.56 15.55 1.58
CA GLN A 164 26.80 15.29 0.17
C GLN A 164 25.56 14.72 -0.49
N VAL A 165 25.23 15.26 -1.67
CA VAL A 165 24.16 14.78 -2.54
C VAL A 165 24.81 14.33 -3.85
N SER A 166 24.86 13.01 -4.06
CA SER A 166 25.36 12.42 -5.29
C SER A 166 24.20 12.28 -6.27
N VAL A 167 24.36 12.80 -7.49
CA VAL A 167 23.35 12.65 -8.56
C VAL A 167 23.94 11.78 -9.65
N ALA A 168 23.24 10.71 -10.02
CA ALA A 168 23.64 9.73 -11.02
C ALA A 168 22.57 9.58 -12.11
N GLY A 169 22.97 9.10 -13.29
CA GLY A 169 22.08 8.88 -14.44
C GLY A 169 21.84 10.09 -15.36
N THR A 170 22.31 11.28 -14.94
CA THR A 170 22.31 12.51 -15.77
C THR A 170 23.74 13.02 -15.99
N HIS A 171 23.97 13.62 -17.17
CA HIS A 171 25.19 14.40 -17.47
C HIS A 171 24.91 15.90 -17.57
N ASN A 172 23.66 16.33 -17.32
CA ASN A 172 23.25 17.73 -17.46
C ASN A 172 23.60 18.51 -16.18
N PRO A 173 24.57 19.46 -16.22
CA PRO A 173 25.01 20.17 -15.03
C PRO A 173 23.92 21.07 -14.43
N ILE A 174 22.99 21.57 -15.24
CA ILE A 174 21.87 22.40 -14.80
C ILE A 174 20.91 21.53 -13.96
N LEU A 175 20.59 20.32 -14.42
CA LEU A 175 19.74 19.38 -13.68
C LEU A 175 20.37 18.98 -12.33
N VAL A 176 21.65 18.63 -12.33
CA VAL A 176 22.41 18.30 -11.10
C VAL A 176 22.38 19.47 -10.12
N GLN A 177 22.64 20.70 -10.58
CA GLN A 177 22.57 21.89 -9.75
C GLN A 177 21.14 22.13 -9.23
N SER A 178 20.11 22.04 -10.06
CA SER A 178 18.71 22.22 -9.65
C SER A 178 18.31 21.26 -8.54
N ILE A 179 18.69 19.97 -8.64
CA ILE A 179 18.43 18.96 -7.61
C ILE A 179 19.18 19.29 -6.31
N GLN A 180 20.47 19.64 -6.39
CA GLN A 180 21.28 19.99 -5.21
C GLN A 180 20.73 21.23 -4.46
N HIS A 181 20.17 22.21 -5.18
CA HIS A 181 19.57 23.41 -4.60
C HIS A 181 18.14 23.23 -4.06
N MET A 182 17.53 22.03 -4.12
CA MET A 182 16.16 21.78 -3.60
C MET A 182 16.02 21.84 -2.06
N GLY A 183 17.08 22.23 -1.35
CA GLY A 183 17.14 22.32 0.12
C GLY A 183 17.48 20.99 0.81
N ILE A 184 18.09 20.05 0.09
CA ILE A 184 18.42 18.69 0.59
C ILE A 184 19.57 18.74 1.61
N GLN A 185 20.61 19.55 1.34
CA GLN A 185 21.79 19.65 2.19
C GLN A 185 21.46 20.23 3.58
N GLY A 186 22.12 19.73 4.62
CA GLY A 186 21.95 20.17 6.00
C GLY A 186 20.73 19.60 6.74
N GLN A 187 19.78 18.97 6.04
CA GLN A 187 18.68 18.21 6.64
C GLN A 187 19.19 16.94 7.32
N ASN A 188 18.46 16.43 8.31
CA ASN A 188 18.78 15.16 8.95
C ASN A 188 18.28 13.98 8.09
N ILE A 189 19.17 13.02 7.78
CA ILE A 189 18.88 11.83 6.95
C ILE A 189 17.76 10.93 7.52
N PHE A 190 17.51 10.96 8.83
CA PHE A 190 16.38 10.25 9.45
C PHE A 190 15.04 10.96 9.26
N LEU A 191 15.04 12.30 9.21
CA LEU A 191 13.83 13.13 9.14
C LEU A 191 13.46 13.55 7.71
N ILE A 192 14.38 13.43 6.74
CA ILE A 192 14.12 13.80 5.36
C ILE A 192 13.02 12.93 4.74
N ASP A 193 11.99 13.60 4.21
CA ASP A 193 10.92 12.99 3.43
C ASP A 193 11.43 12.73 2.01
N VAL A 194 11.81 11.47 1.78
CA VAL A 194 12.29 11.01 0.49
C VAL A 194 11.17 10.99 -0.54
N THR A 195 9.93 10.62 -0.18
CA THR A 195 8.86 10.46 -1.17
C THR A 195 8.40 11.82 -1.68
N ALA A 196 8.31 12.84 -0.82
CA ALA A 196 8.03 14.21 -1.22
C ALA A 196 9.18 14.81 -2.08
N LEU A 197 10.44 14.46 -1.82
CA LEU A 197 11.56 14.91 -2.64
C LEU A 197 11.61 14.21 -4.00
N THR A 198 11.37 12.90 -4.05
CA THR A 198 11.24 12.15 -5.31
C THR A 198 10.18 12.78 -6.20
N ALA A 199 8.96 12.99 -5.66
CA ALA A 199 7.87 13.64 -6.39
C ALA A 199 8.21 15.06 -6.86
N ARG A 200 9.00 15.84 -6.10
CA ARG A 200 9.49 17.17 -6.54
C ARG A 200 10.51 17.10 -7.67
N ILE A 201 11.29 16.03 -7.76
CA ILE A 201 12.29 15.81 -8.82
C ILE A 201 11.60 15.25 -10.08
N ASP A 202 10.62 14.35 -9.93
CA ASP A 202 9.78 13.83 -11.02
C ASP A 202 8.94 14.92 -11.74
N LEU A 203 8.66 16.04 -11.06
CA LEU A 203 8.00 17.20 -11.65
C LEU A 203 8.93 18.03 -12.56
N LEU A 204 10.24 17.78 -12.60
CA LEU A 204 11.15 18.47 -13.50
C LEU A 204 10.91 17.99 -14.96
N PRO A 205 10.74 18.89 -15.94
CA PRO A 205 10.39 18.51 -17.32
C PRO A 205 11.32 17.51 -18.01
N ILE A 206 12.61 17.52 -17.65
CA ILE A 206 13.64 16.63 -18.20
C ILE A 206 13.68 15.25 -17.51
N VAL A 207 13.04 15.08 -16.35
CA VAL A 207 13.11 13.84 -15.56
C VAL A 207 11.98 12.90 -15.97
N ALA A 208 12.34 11.68 -16.37
CA ALA A 208 11.41 10.59 -16.64
C ALA A 208 10.98 9.92 -15.33
N SER A 209 11.95 9.65 -14.46
CA SER A 209 11.78 9.11 -13.10
C SER A 209 13.01 9.43 -12.25
N ALA A 210 12.82 9.57 -10.93
CA ALA A 210 13.88 9.65 -9.95
C ALA A 210 13.72 8.59 -8.85
N ASP A 211 14.84 8.03 -8.39
CA ASP A 211 14.95 7.11 -7.25
C ASP A 211 15.97 7.66 -6.26
N LEU A 212 15.63 7.64 -4.96
CA LEU A 212 16.43 8.27 -3.91
C LEU A 212 16.81 7.26 -2.82
N GLU A 213 18.11 7.10 -2.58
CA GLU A 213 18.66 6.17 -1.60
C GLU A 213 19.43 6.89 -0.48
N LYS A 214 19.21 6.46 0.76
CA LYS A 214 19.90 6.96 1.95
C LYS A 214 21.22 6.22 2.14
N GLN A 215 22.33 6.89 1.84
CA GLN A 215 23.68 6.36 2.02
C GLN A 215 24.23 6.81 3.38
N TRP A 216 24.18 5.91 4.36
CA TRP A 216 24.47 6.21 5.76
C TRP A 216 25.97 6.50 5.98
N PRO A 217 26.33 7.44 6.88
CA PRO A 217 25.46 8.15 7.82
C PRO A 217 24.93 9.50 7.31
N ASN A 218 25.47 10.08 6.24
CA ASN A 218 25.27 11.50 5.90
C ASN A 218 25.24 11.83 4.39
N GLN A 219 24.98 10.85 3.54
CA GLN A 219 24.93 11.02 2.09
C GLN A 219 23.54 10.67 1.55
N LEU A 220 23.10 11.38 0.51
CA LEU A 220 21.91 11.02 -0.26
C LEU A 220 22.32 10.77 -1.71
N GLN A 221 21.93 9.63 -2.25
CA GLN A 221 22.10 9.29 -3.64
C GLN A 221 20.77 9.51 -4.38
N VAL A 222 20.82 10.24 -5.48
CA VAL A 222 19.69 10.54 -6.36
C VAL A 222 20.02 9.92 -7.71
N ILE A 223 19.28 8.90 -8.11
CA ILE A 223 19.39 8.25 -9.42
C ILE A 223 18.28 8.84 -10.28
N VAL A 224 18.62 9.38 -11.44
CA VAL A 224 17.69 10.10 -12.33
C VAL A 224 17.74 9.49 -13.72
N SER A 225 16.58 9.20 -14.29
CA SER A 225 16.42 8.87 -15.70
C SER A 225 15.96 10.12 -16.46
N GLU A 226 16.67 10.51 -17.51
CA GLU A 226 16.27 11.62 -18.38
C GLU A 226 15.19 11.18 -19.39
N ARG A 227 14.28 12.09 -19.76
CA ARG A 227 13.29 11.85 -20.83
C ARG A 227 13.95 11.86 -22.20
N THR A 228 13.61 10.89 -23.03
CA THR A 228 14.03 10.84 -24.43
C THR A 228 13.04 11.59 -25.31
N PRO A 229 13.47 12.66 -26.02
CA PRO A 229 12.59 13.35 -26.97
C PRO A 229 12.35 12.47 -28.20
N VAL A 230 11.12 12.47 -28.71
CA VAL A 230 10.73 11.67 -29.90
C VAL A 230 10.32 12.53 -31.10
N LEU A 231 9.86 13.76 -30.86
CA LEU A 231 9.55 14.74 -31.90
C LEU A 231 9.74 16.18 -31.39
N LEU A 232 9.71 17.12 -32.33
CA LEU A 232 9.61 18.55 -32.05
C LEU A 232 8.17 19.04 -32.29
N TRP A 233 7.65 19.82 -31.35
CA TRP A 233 6.36 20.50 -31.44
C TRP A 233 6.60 22.00 -31.64
N GLN A 234 6.36 22.47 -32.87
CA GLN A 234 6.52 23.86 -33.26
C GLN A 234 5.21 24.61 -33.07
N THR A 235 5.26 25.70 -32.30
CA THR A 235 4.14 26.64 -32.10
C THR A 235 4.53 28.03 -32.60
N LYS A 236 3.59 28.97 -32.55
CA LYS A 236 3.89 30.41 -32.75
C LYS A 236 4.95 30.97 -31.78
N ASN A 237 5.06 30.41 -30.58
CA ASN A 237 5.90 30.95 -29.50
C ASN A 237 7.31 30.34 -29.47
N GLY A 238 7.53 29.26 -30.22
CA GLY A 238 8.78 28.51 -30.24
C GLY A 238 8.58 27.04 -30.58
N THR A 239 9.70 26.34 -30.77
CA THR A 239 9.74 24.89 -31.00
C THR A 239 10.28 24.21 -29.76
N TYR A 240 9.57 23.19 -29.28
CA TYR A 240 9.90 22.45 -28.07
C TYR A 240 10.04 20.95 -28.38
N SER A 241 10.88 20.26 -27.63
CA SER A 241 10.99 18.80 -27.69
C SER A 241 9.92 18.14 -26.81
N VAL A 242 9.39 17.01 -27.26
CA VAL A 242 8.31 16.27 -26.57
C VAL A 242 8.68 14.79 -26.49
N ASP A 243 8.41 14.17 -25.33
CA ASP A 243 8.61 12.73 -25.11
C ASP A 243 7.45 11.89 -25.67
N ARG A 244 7.57 10.56 -25.61
CA ARG A 244 6.53 9.62 -26.07
C ARG A 244 5.19 9.79 -25.32
N HIS A 245 5.22 10.22 -24.07
CA HIS A 245 4.05 10.38 -23.20
C HIS A 245 3.42 11.79 -23.31
N GLY A 246 3.91 12.63 -24.23
CA GLY A 246 3.41 13.98 -24.45
C GLY A 246 3.93 15.03 -23.48
N VAL A 247 4.93 14.74 -22.64
CA VAL A 247 5.57 15.74 -21.79
C VAL A 247 6.51 16.60 -22.63
N VAL A 248 6.31 17.92 -22.57
CA VAL A 248 7.17 18.91 -23.21
C VAL A 248 8.45 19.06 -22.36
N ILE A 249 9.62 18.74 -22.92
CA ILE A 249 10.88 18.65 -22.18
C ILE A 249 11.56 20.02 -22.10
N ALA A 250 11.97 20.57 -23.24
CA ALA A 250 12.79 21.77 -23.33
C ALA A 250 12.60 22.49 -24.68
N PRO A 251 13.06 23.74 -24.85
CA PRO A 251 13.21 24.35 -26.17
C PRO A 251 14.11 23.50 -27.09
N ALA A 252 13.85 23.52 -28.40
CA ALA A 252 14.64 22.78 -29.38
C ALA A 252 16.13 23.19 -29.36
N SER A 253 16.42 24.47 -29.08
CA SER A 253 17.79 25.00 -28.93
C SER A 253 18.57 24.44 -27.74
N GLU A 254 17.87 23.88 -26.74
CA GLU A 254 18.46 23.27 -25.53
C GLU A 254 18.40 21.74 -25.57
N THR A 255 17.80 21.16 -26.62
CA THR A 255 17.59 19.72 -26.75
C THR A 255 18.73 19.08 -27.54
N ILE A 256 19.49 18.19 -26.89
CA ILE A 256 20.55 17.42 -27.55
C ILE A 256 19.95 16.57 -28.67
N GLY A 257 20.50 16.68 -29.88
CA GLY A 257 20.05 15.90 -31.05
C GLY A 257 18.77 16.40 -31.72
N ALA A 258 18.30 17.61 -31.40
CA ALA A 258 17.08 18.20 -31.98
C ALA A 258 17.02 18.13 -33.52
N ASP A 259 18.15 18.34 -34.21
CA ASP A 259 18.25 18.29 -35.68
C ASP A 259 17.87 16.94 -36.30
N SER A 260 17.90 15.85 -35.51
CA SER A 260 17.51 14.51 -35.98
C SER A 260 16.00 14.23 -35.84
N LEU A 261 15.28 15.03 -35.04
CA LEU A 261 13.87 14.85 -34.72
C LEU A 261 12.96 15.39 -35.84
N LYS A 262 11.76 14.82 -35.95
CA LYS A 262 10.73 15.31 -36.89
C LYS A 262 9.84 16.35 -36.21
N THR A 263 9.43 17.36 -36.97
CA THR A 263 8.67 18.52 -36.46
C THR A 263 7.20 18.47 -36.86
N VAL A 264 6.32 18.60 -35.88
CA VAL A 264 4.89 18.89 -36.05
C VAL A 264 4.66 20.39 -35.88
N ILE A 265 3.88 21.01 -36.77
CA ILE A 265 3.51 22.43 -36.64
C ILE A 265 2.08 22.56 -36.09
N ASP A 266 1.94 23.17 -34.93
CA ASP A 266 0.69 23.46 -34.24
C ASP A 266 0.02 24.71 -34.83
N MET A 267 -1.09 24.51 -35.54
CA MET A 267 -1.82 25.55 -36.26
C MET A 267 -2.93 26.21 -35.42
N ARG A 268 -3.21 25.72 -34.21
CA ARG A 268 -4.42 26.06 -33.44
C ARG A 268 -4.57 27.55 -33.15
N ASN A 269 -3.44 28.20 -32.86
CA ASN A 269 -3.39 29.64 -32.61
C ASN A 269 -2.95 30.45 -33.85
N HIS A 270 -2.86 29.85 -35.05
CA HIS A 270 -2.23 30.51 -36.19
C HIS A 270 -3.08 31.63 -36.84
N GLY A 271 -4.38 31.72 -36.50
CA GLY A 271 -5.30 32.75 -36.98
C GLY A 271 -4.97 34.18 -36.52
N ASN A 272 -5.51 35.16 -37.25
CA ASN A 272 -5.35 36.59 -36.98
C ASN A 272 -6.55 37.08 -36.14
N GLY A 273 -6.41 37.11 -34.81
CA GLY A 273 -7.48 37.52 -33.87
C GLY A 273 -7.86 36.51 -32.78
N GLY A 274 -7.14 35.39 -32.65
CA GLY A 274 -7.31 34.49 -31.51
C GLY A 274 -6.91 35.18 -30.20
N LYS A 275 -7.87 35.39 -29.29
CA LYS A 275 -7.55 35.51 -27.86
C LYS A 275 -6.73 34.28 -27.48
N ASP A 276 -5.67 34.45 -26.69
CA ASP A 276 -4.99 33.32 -26.06
C ASP A 276 -6.01 32.53 -25.24
N VAL A 277 -6.47 31.39 -25.79
CA VAL A 277 -7.31 30.46 -25.05
C VAL A 277 -6.42 29.91 -23.96
N ALA A 278 -6.73 30.24 -22.70
CA ALA A 278 -5.88 30.00 -21.53
C ALA A 278 -5.77 28.50 -21.14
N GLY A 279 -5.87 27.59 -22.10
CA GLY A 279 -5.91 26.13 -21.93
C GLY A 279 -4.60 25.40 -22.21
N GLN A 280 -3.73 25.89 -23.13
CA GLN A 280 -2.43 25.26 -23.41
C GLN A 280 -1.44 26.24 -24.06
N THR A 281 -0.77 27.06 -23.24
CA THR A 281 0.56 27.57 -23.61
C THR A 281 1.54 26.40 -23.58
N ILE A 282 2.17 26.07 -24.71
CA ILE A 282 3.21 25.04 -24.73
C ILE A 282 4.48 25.61 -24.09
N HIS A 283 4.94 24.96 -23.01
CA HIS A 283 6.14 25.33 -22.25
C HIS A 283 6.73 24.05 -21.60
N PRO A 284 8.01 24.03 -21.18
CA PRO A 284 8.60 22.91 -20.45
C PRO A 284 7.73 22.47 -19.26
N GLY A 285 7.38 21.19 -19.20
CA GLY A 285 6.48 20.59 -18.20
C GLY A 285 5.00 20.55 -18.59
N ALA A 286 4.60 21.28 -19.63
CA ALA A 286 3.26 21.15 -20.21
C ALA A 286 3.05 19.75 -20.83
N ARG A 287 1.79 19.36 -20.99
CA ARG A 287 1.42 18.08 -21.60
C ARG A 287 0.59 18.26 -22.86
N VAL A 288 1.06 17.64 -23.94
CA VAL A 288 0.29 17.25 -25.12
C VAL A 288 -0.31 15.88 -24.84
N ASN A 289 -1.44 15.52 -25.47
CA ASN A 289 -2.04 14.21 -25.28
C ASN A 289 -1.17 13.10 -25.92
N GLU A 290 -0.90 12.02 -25.19
CA GLU A 290 -0.05 10.89 -25.63
C GLU A 290 -0.53 10.28 -26.96
N ALA A 291 -1.84 10.15 -27.20
CA ALA A 291 -2.34 9.57 -28.44
C ALA A 291 -2.13 10.50 -29.66
N VAL A 292 -2.05 11.82 -29.44
CA VAL A 292 -1.69 12.81 -30.48
C VAL A 292 -0.23 12.59 -30.90
N ILE A 293 0.69 12.48 -29.93
CA ILE A 293 2.10 12.19 -30.19
C ILE A 293 2.30 10.82 -30.83
N ALA A 294 1.62 9.78 -30.34
CA ALA A 294 1.66 8.44 -30.91
C ALA A 294 1.21 8.41 -32.37
N PHE A 295 0.15 9.15 -32.72
CA PHE A 295 -0.31 9.28 -34.10
C PHE A 295 0.71 10.00 -34.98
N ALA A 296 1.27 11.13 -34.54
CA ALA A 296 2.32 11.84 -35.28
C ALA A 296 3.54 10.95 -35.58
N MET A 297 4.03 10.20 -34.58
CA MET A 297 5.10 9.22 -34.79
C MET A 297 4.71 8.17 -35.84
N GLY A 298 3.48 7.65 -35.78
CA GLY A 298 2.95 6.71 -36.78
C GLY A 298 2.92 7.30 -38.19
N VAL A 299 2.55 8.57 -38.36
CA VAL A 299 2.60 9.27 -39.66
C VAL A 299 4.05 9.39 -40.14
N PHE A 300 4.99 9.84 -39.30
CA PHE A 300 6.39 9.99 -39.67
C PHE A 300 7.07 8.66 -40.04
N GLU A 301 6.72 7.55 -39.39
CA GLU A 301 7.27 6.23 -39.71
C GLU A 301 6.67 5.64 -41.00
N ARG A 302 5.34 5.71 -41.15
CA ARG A 302 4.61 4.91 -42.15
C ARG A 302 4.38 5.63 -43.46
N LEU A 303 4.16 6.95 -43.45
CA LEU A 303 3.88 7.72 -44.67
C LEU A 303 5.03 7.61 -45.71
N PRO A 304 6.32 7.68 -45.35
CA PRO A 304 7.41 7.45 -46.30
C PRO A 304 7.45 6.02 -46.85
N ARG A 305 7.06 5.02 -46.04
CA ARG A 305 7.11 3.59 -46.42
C ARG A 305 5.95 3.16 -47.31
N VAL A 306 4.74 3.67 -47.04
CA VAL A 306 3.51 3.29 -47.77
C VAL A 306 3.31 4.18 -49.01
N VAL A 307 3.55 5.50 -48.87
CA VAL A 307 3.23 6.49 -49.90
C VAL A 307 4.48 6.93 -50.69
N GLY A 308 5.68 6.64 -50.20
CA GLY A 308 6.94 7.01 -50.88
C GLY A 308 7.36 8.47 -50.69
N ILE A 309 6.73 9.22 -49.77
CA ILE A 309 6.99 10.66 -49.57
C ILE A 309 7.86 10.89 -48.34
N THR A 310 9.06 11.41 -48.55
CA THR A 310 9.99 11.83 -47.47
C THR A 310 9.87 13.30 -47.10
N ASP A 311 9.62 14.15 -48.10
CA ASP A 311 9.61 15.61 -47.98
C ASP A 311 8.18 16.15 -47.77
N PHE A 312 7.76 16.21 -46.51
CA PHE A 312 6.46 16.78 -46.13
C PHE A 312 6.53 17.59 -44.83
N THR A 313 5.57 18.49 -44.65
CA THR A 313 5.32 19.18 -43.39
C THR A 313 4.08 18.59 -42.74
N LEU A 314 4.18 18.18 -41.47
CA LEU A 314 3.04 17.68 -40.71
C LEU A 314 2.45 18.83 -39.88
N LEU A 315 1.20 19.19 -40.18
CA LEU A 315 0.43 20.21 -39.48
C LEU A 315 -0.56 19.53 -38.53
N TYR A 316 -0.83 20.17 -37.38
CA TYR A 316 -1.83 19.75 -36.40
C TYR A 316 -2.80 20.89 -36.13
N ASP A 317 -4.12 20.63 -36.15
CA ASP A 317 -5.17 21.62 -35.96
C ASP A 317 -6.37 21.03 -35.20
N ASP A 318 -6.89 21.75 -34.21
CA ASP A 318 -8.09 21.36 -33.44
C ASP A 318 -9.39 21.91 -34.10
N ASN A 319 -9.30 22.84 -35.06
CA ASN A 319 -10.49 23.44 -35.71
C ASN A 319 -11.17 22.51 -36.73
N THR A 320 -10.48 21.45 -37.19
CA THR A 320 -11.02 20.48 -38.13
C THR A 320 -11.37 19.18 -37.38
N PRO A 321 -12.65 18.91 -37.08
CA PRO A 321 -13.02 17.77 -36.24
C PRO A 321 -12.61 16.44 -36.90
N ALA A 322 -12.16 15.51 -36.05
CA ALA A 322 -12.06 14.10 -36.37
C ALA A 322 -13.46 13.52 -36.67
N THR A 323 -13.50 12.55 -37.57
CA THR A 323 -14.71 11.96 -38.16
C THR A 323 -15.02 10.63 -37.49
N LEU A 324 -16.09 10.64 -36.70
CA LEU A 324 -16.44 9.56 -35.79
C LEU A 324 -17.42 8.56 -36.40
N VAL A 325 -17.35 7.32 -35.90
CA VAL A 325 -18.02 6.11 -36.41
C VAL A 325 -19.54 6.24 -36.61
N ASN A 326 -20.23 7.10 -35.86
CA ASN A 326 -21.71 7.11 -35.77
C ASN A 326 -22.39 8.48 -36.05
N GLY A 327 -21.73 9.43 -36.73
CA GLY A 327 -22.36 10.68 -37.18
C GLY A 327 -22.76 11.69 -36.09
N GLN A 328 -22.59 11.36 -34.81
CA GLN A 328 -22.59 12.33 -33.71
C GLN A 328 -21.17 12.85 -33.48
N SER A 329 -21.03 14.18 -33.49
CA SER A 329 -19.77 14.87 -33.24
C SER A 329 -19.47 14.96 -31.74
N ASN A 330 -18.57 14.11 -31.22
CA ASN A 330 -17.80 14.51 -30.05
C ASN A 330 -16.81 15.59 -30.49
N ALA A 331 -17.17 16.85 -30.24
CA ALA A 331 -16.27 17.97 -30.48
C ALA A 331 -15.11 17.92 -29.47
N GLY A 332 -13.88 17.77 -29.98
CA GLY A 332 -12.66 18.23 -29.31
C GLY A 332 -12.12 17.41 -28.14
N GLU A 333 -11.79 16.14 -28.35
CA GLU A 333 -10.80 15.45 -27.49
C GLU A 333 -9.42 15.30 -28.18
N TYR A 334 -9.40 15.21 -29.52
CA TYR A 334 -8.18 15.11 -30.34
C TYR A 334 -8.33 15.94 -31.61
N GLY A 335 -7.29 16.67 -31.99
CA GLY A 335 -7.22 17.39 -33.26
C GLY A 335 -6.91 16.49 -34.45
N SER A 336 -6.88 17.12 -35.62
CA SER A 336 -6.66 16.50 -36.93
C SER A 336 -5.28 16.86 -37.48
N TYR A 337 -4.63 15.87 -38.10
CA TYR A 337 -3.38 16.02 -38.80
C TYR A 337 -3.57 16.27 -40.30
N VAL A 338 -2.80 17.21 -40.84
CA VAL A 338 -2.75 17.54 -42.26
C VAL A 338 -1.32 17.45 -42.77
N VAL A 339 -1.10 16.65 -43.80
CA VAL A 339 0.18 16.52 -44.49
C VAL A 339 0.22 17.54 -45.62
N LYS A 340 1.18 18.46 -45.57
CA LYS A 340 1.48 19.38 -46.67
C LYS A 340 2.66 18.85 -47.47
N SER A 341 2.42 18.53 -48.74
CA SER A 341 3.45 18.08 -49.68
C SER A 341 4.28 19.25 -50.22
N LYS A 342 5.55 18.97 -50.56
CA LYS A 342 6.42 19.87 -51.33
C LYS A 342 5.81 20.27 -52.69
N ALA A 343 4.96 19.41 -53.28
CA ALA A 343 4.21 19.69 -54.50
C ALA A 343 3.01 20.66 -54.29
N GLY A 344 2.72 21.05 -53.04
CA GLY A 344 1.72 22.06 -52.70
C GLY A 344 0.31 21.52 -52.39
N TRP A 345 0.06 20.22 -52.58
CA TRP A 345 -1.20 19.60 -52.16
C TRP A 345 -1.25 19.34 -50.64
N LEU A 346 -2.47 19.28 -50.11
CA LEU A 346 -2.77 18.99 -48.70
C LEU A 346 -3.53 17.66 -48.57
N ALA A 347 -3.07 16.75 -47.71
CA ALA A 347 -3.82 15.56 -47.33
C ALA A 347 -4.29 15.66 -45.88
N TYR A 348 -5.60 15.77 -45.65
CA TYR A 348 -6.21 15.69 -44.33
C TYR A 348 -6.23 14.22 -43.92
N LEU A 349 -5.32 13.84 -43.02
CA LEU A 349 -5.28 12.49 -42.48
C LEU A 349 -6.42 12.32 -41.47
N GLY A 350 -6.57 13.27 -40.54
CA GLY A 350 -7.43 13.14 -39.35
C GLY A 350 -6.63 12.86 -38.08
N GLY A 351 -7.28 12.32 -37.05
CA GLY A 351 -6.73 12.05 -35.73
C GLY A 351 -6.64 10.57 -35.33
N PRO A 352 -6.21 10.29 -34.08
CA PRO A 352 -6.03 8.94 -33.55
C PRO A 352 -7.32 8.14 -33.35
N LEU A 353 -8.47 8.81 -33.19
CA LEU A 353 -9.78 8.17 -32.94
C LEU A 353 -10.70 8.06 -34.16
N ASP A 354 -10.20 8.32 -35.38
CA ASP A 354 -11.02 8.16 -36.58
C ASP A 354 -11.38 6.70 -36.84
N ALA A 355 -12.56 6.50 -37.43
CA ALA A 355 -13.11 5.19 -37.78
C ALA A 355 -12.21 4.36 -38.72
N ASN A 356 -11.50 5.01 -39.64
CA ASN A 356 -10.58 4.36 -40.57
C ASN A 356 -9.15 4.41 -39.99
N PRO A 357 -8.45 3.29 -39.75
CA PRO A 357 -7.09 3.31 -39.21
C PRO A 357 -6.12 4.04 -40.15
N LEU A 358 -5.01 4.54 -39.60
CA LEU A 358 -4.01 5.30 -40.36
C LEU A 358 -3.49 4.53 -41.58
N ASP A 359 -3.26 3.22 -41.44
CA ASP A 359 -2.67 2.40 -42.52
C ASP A 359 -3.57 2.33 -43.76
N ASN A 360 -4.87 2.16 -43.57
CA ASN A 360 -5.86 2.20 -44.65
C ASN A 360 -5.89 3.57 -45.33
N ARG A 361 -5.93 4.66 -44.54
CA ARG A 361 -5.89 6.04 -45.05
C ARG A 361 -4.64 6.31 -45.88
N LEU A 362 -3.48 5.79 -45.46
CA LEU A 362 -2.23 5.92 -46.23
C LEU A 362 -2.23 5.10 -47.53
N ILE A 363 -2.87 3.93 -47.55
CA ILE A 363 -3.08 3.13 -48.78
C ILE A 363 -4.03 3.87 -49.75
N GLU A 364 -5.14 4.41 -49.25
CA GLU A 364 -6.06 5.24 -50.03
C GLU A 364 -5.35 6.46 -50.64
N LEU A 365 -4.52 7.16 -49.84
CA LEU A 365 -3.69 8.27 -50.31
C LEU A 365 -2.71 7.84 -51.41
N GLN A 366 -2.01 6.72 -51.24
CA GLN A 366 -1.09 6.17 -52.24
C GLN A 366 -1.82 5.89 -53.57
N GLN A 367 -3.02 5.29 -53.52
CA GLN A 367 -3.83 4.99 -54.70
C GLN A 367 -4.31 6.27 -55.41
N ILE A 368 -4.77 7.28 -54.66
CA ILE A 368 -5.20 8.58 -55.22
C ILE A 368 -4.02 9.30 -55.89
N LEU A 369 -2.83 9.29 -55.27
CA LEU A 369 -1.63 9.89 -55.84
C LEU A 369 -1.16 9.15 -57.10
N ALA A 370 -1.20 7.82 -57.12
CA ALA A 370 -0.86 7.02 -58.29
C ALA A 370 -1.83 7.28 -59.46
N LEU A 371 -3.14 7.35 -59.20
CA LEU A 371 -4.15 7.69 -60.19
C LEU A 371 -3.96 9.13 -60.72
N ALA A 372 -3.70 10.09 -59.83
CA ALA A 372 -3.44 11.46 -60.22
C ALA A 372 -2.17 11.59 -61.09
N GLN A 373 -1.11 10.85 -60.76
CA GLN A 373 0.12 10.79 -61.58
C GLN A 373 -0.16 10.17 -62.97
N GLN A 374 -0.90 9.06 -63.03
CA GLN A 374 -1.26 8.39 -64.28
C GLN A 374 -2.14 9.28 -65.19
N GLN A 375 -3.05 10.05 -64.60
CA GLN A 375 -3.99 10.93 -65.31
C GLN A 375 -3.48 12.38 -65.44
N GLN A 376 -2.24 12.67 -65.01
CA GLN A 376 -1.63 14.02 -65.01
C GLN A 376 -2.47 15.09 -64.29
N LEU A 377 -3.17 14.70 -63.22
CA LEU A 377 -4.03 15.56 -62.43
C LEU A 377 -3.23 16.35 -61.38
N ASN A 378 -3.42 17.67 -61.36
CA ASN A 378 -2.89 18.53 -60.30
C ASN A 378 -3.84 18.50 -59.09
N LEU A 379 -3.53 17.71 -58.07
CA LEU A 379 -4.30 17.69 -56.82
C LEU A 379 -4.11 19.00 -56.04
N ALA A 380 -5.18 19.48 -55.40
CA ALA A 380 -5.15 20.57 -54.43
C ALA A 380 -5.32 20.04 -52.99
N THR A 381 -6.39 19.28 -52.75
CA THR A 381 -6.62 18.61 -51.45
C THR A 381 -7.02 17.15 -51.61
N VAL A 382 -6.71 16.34 -50.61
CA VAL A 382 -7.20 14.97 -50.41
C VAL A 382 -7.70 14.87 -48.97
N ASP A 383 -8.95 14.50 -48.76
CA ASP A 383 -9.56 14.34 -47.44
C ASP A 383 -9.87 12.87 -47.19
N LEU A 384 -9.09 12.26 -46.29
CA LEU A 384 -9.11 10.83 -45.94
C LEU A 384 -9.92 10.57 -44.66
N ARG A 385 -10.54 11.61 -44.10
CA ARG A 385 -11.28 11.54 -42.84
C ARG A 385 -12.59 10.77 -43.01
N PHE A 386 -13.26 10.90 -44.16
CA PHE A 386 -14.61 10.38 -44.43
C PHE A 386 -14.72 8.84 -44.57
N GLY A 387 -14.22 8.08 -43.59
CA GLY A 387 -14.27 6.63 -43.56
C GLY A 387 -13.58 6.01 -44.78
N PHE A 388 -14.33 5.20 -45.53
CA PHE A 388 -13.89 4.55 -46.78
C PHE A 388 -14.29 5.34 -48.04
N ARG A 389 -14.51 6.66 -47.93
CA ARG A 389 -14.93 7.53 -49.04
C ARG A 389 -14.03 8.77 -49.11
N PRO A 390 -12.75 8.60 -49.48
CA PRO A 390 -11.83 9.73 -49.60
C PRO A 390 -12.31 10.69 -50.70
N VAL A 391 -12.19 11.98 -50.44
CA VAL A 391 -12.60 13.05 -51.37
C VAL A 391 -11.37 13.84 -51.78
N TYR A 392 -11.17 14.09 -53.07
CA TYR A 392 -10.07 14.94 -53.53
C TYR A 392 -10.57 16.09 -54.40
N THR A 393 -9.83 17.19 -54.39
CA THR A 393 -10.07 18.36 -55.23
C THR A 393 -8.88 18.59 -56.16
N LEU A 394 -9.15 19.15 -57.33
CA LEU A 394 -8.14 19.53 -58.30
C LEU A 394 -7.79 21.01 -58.16
N LYS A 395 -6.54 21.34 -58.47
CA LYS A 395 -6.06 22.70 -58.60
C LYS A 395 -6.58 23.26 -59.93
N SER A 396 -7.29 24.39 -59.86
CA SER A 396 -7.74 25.19 -61.00
C SER A 396 -6.59 25.74 -61.81
#